data_AF-A0A1B3B9P3-F1
#
_entry.id   AF-A0A1B3B9P3-F1
#
_cell.length_a   1.000
_cell.length_b   1.000
_cell.length_c   1.000
_cell.angle_alpha   90.00
_cell.angle_beta   90.00
_cell.angle_gamma   90.00
#
_symmetry.space_group_name_H-M   'P 1'
#
loop_
_entity.id
_entity.type
_entity.pdbx_description
1 polymer ?
#
loop_
_entity_poly.entity_id
_entity_poly.type
_entity_poly.pdbx_seq_one_letter_code
_entity_poly.pdbx_strand_id
1 'polypeptide(L)'
;MKRIINAISDFIFLLTFFNGITFLFISVFIGGMAFNGEHSGGKFYLGDSGVLTEVSELVYYYSWFHGLSAVALLLLMIIVGGVNSVLNKHTRQRSRHSKLKAYDYGVATGVVVFFVMLMILITHSWLYN
;
A
#
# COMPACT_ATOMS: atom_id res chain seq x y z
N MET A 1 -22.11 1.58 16.93
CA MET A 1 -21.32 2.35 15.95
C MET A 1 -19.81 2.15 16.08
N LYS A 2 -19.16 2.47 17.21
CA LYS A 2 -17.68 2.32 17.34
C LYS A 2 -17.13 0.93 17.02
N ARG A 3 -17.85 -0.13 17.43
CA ARG A 3 -17.49 -1.52 17.11
C ARG A 3 -17.46 -1.80 15.60
N ILE A 4 -18.39 -1.19 14.85
CA ILE A 4 -18.47 -1.34 13.39
C ILE A 4 -17.31 -0.58 12.72
N ILE A 5 -17.03 0.66 13.16
CA ILE A 5 -15.94 1.48 12.61
C ILE A 5 -14.58 0.81 12.82
N ASN A 6 -14.34 0.25 14.01
CA ASN A 6 -13.11 -0.48 14.29
C ASN A 6 -13.00 -1.74 13.42
N ALA A 7 -14.07 -2.53 13.31
CA ALA A 7 -14.07 -3.72 12.46
C ALA A 7 -13.80 -3.39 10.97
N ILE A 8 -14.37 -2.29 10.46
CA ILE A 8 -14.11 -1.80 9.09
C ILE A 8 -12.65 -1.38 8.96
N SER A 9 -12.11 -0.64 9.93
CA SER A 9 -10.71 -0.20 9.92
C SER A 9 -9.74 -1.38 9.93
N ASP A 10 -10.01 -2.38 10.77
CA ASP A 10 -9.18 -3.59 10.88
C ASP A 10 -9.26 -4.43 9.60
N PHE A 11 -10.45 -4.54 8.98
CA PHE A 11 -10.63 -5.22 7.70
C PHE A 11 -9.86 -4.53 6.57
N ILE A 12 -9.98 -3.21 6.45
CA ILE A 12 -9.28 -2.43 5.42
C ILE A 12 -7.77 -2.52 5.64
N PHE A 13 -7.30 -2.48 6.89
CA PHE A 13 -5.89 -2.67 7.21
C PHE A 13 -5.37 -4.01 6.70
N LEU A 14 -6.06 -5.12 7.00
CA LEU A 14 -5.66 -6.44 6.54
C LEU A 14 -5.65 -6.52 5.01
N LEU A 15 -6.68 -5.97 4.37
CA LEU A 15 -6.78 -5.95 2.91
C LEU A 15 -5.62 -5.17 2.27
N THR A 16 -5.32 -3.97 2.78
CA THR A 16 -4.18 -3.16 2.30
C THR A 16 -2.84 -3.85 2.56
N PHE A 17 -2.67 -4.48 3.72
CA PHE A 17 -1.44 -5.18 4.09
C PHE A 17 -1.17 -6.36 3.15
N PHE A 18 -2.14 -7.25 2.95
CA PHE A 18 -1.97 -8.40 2.06
C PHE A 18 -1.85 -7.98 0.61
N ASN A 19 -2.58 -6.96 0.16
CA ASN A 19 -2.44 -6.44 -1.19
C ASN A 19 -1.04 -5.86 -1.44
N GLY A 20 -0.51 -5.07 -0.50
CA GLY A 20 0.85 -4.53 -0.59
C GLY A 20 1.93 -5.62 -0.59
N ILE A 21 1.80 -6.64 0.26
CA ILE A 21 2.72 -7.80 0.25
C ILE A 21 2.65 -8.52 -1.09
N THR A 22 1.44 -8.83 -1.57
CA THR A 22 1.25 -9.54 -2.84
C THR A 22 1.84 -8.73 -3.99
N PHE A 23 1.65 -7.42 -3.99
CA PHE A 23 2.21 -6.51 -4.97
C PHE A 23 3.74 -6.57 -5.00
N LEU A 24 4.40 -6.49 -3.84
CA LEU A 24 5.87 -6.56 -3.73
C LEU A 24 6.41 -7.91 -4.21
N PHE A 25 5.80 -9.02 -3.79
CA PHE A 25 6.24 -10.35 -4.22
C PHE A 25 6.10 -10.53 -5.74
N ILE A 26 4.96 -10.11 -6.28
CA ILE A 26 4.70 -10.22 -7.71
C ILE A 26 5.66 -9.35 -8.49
N SER A 27 5.88 -8.08 -8.11
CA SER A 27 6.77 -7.18 -8.84
C SER A 27 8.19 -7.71 -8.94
N VAL A 28 8.72 -8.30 -7.86
CA VAL A 28 10.04 -8.95 -7.89
C VAL A 28 10.05 -10.17 -8.80
N PHE A 29 8.99 -10.99 -8.76
CA PHE A 29 8.95 -12.25 -9.50
C PHE A 29 8.78 -12.04 -11.02
N ILE A 30 8.01 -11.03 -11.44
CA ILE A 30 7.76 -10.75 -12.85
C ILE A 30 8.77 -9.77 -13.48
N GLY A 31 9.80 -9.37 -12.72
CA GLY A 31 10.89 -8.53 -13.21
C GLY A 31 10.52 -7.04 -13.34
N GLY A 32 9.65 -6.55 -12.46
CA GLY A 32 9.36 -5.12 -12.32
C GLY A 32 7.89 -4.76 -12.19
N MET A 33 7.62 -3.47 -12.36
CA MET A 33 6.27 -2.89 -12.30
C MET A 33 5.93 -2.23 -13.64
N ALA A 34 4.67 -2.32 -14.06
CA ALA A 34 4.20 -1.62 -15.25
C ALA A 34 4.27 -0.09 -15.05
N PHE A 35 4.22 0.39 -13.81
CA PHE A 35 4.37 1.81 -13.45
C PHE A 35 5.74 2.39 -13.84
N ASN A 36 6.77 1.55 -13.91
CA ASN A 36 8.11 1.90 -14.34
C ASN A 36 8.43 1.35 -15.75
N GLY A 37 7.46 0.70 -16.38
CA GLY A 37 7.61 0.01 -17.65
C GLY A 37 7.31 0.89 -18.85
N GLU A 38 7.26 0.26 -20.02
CA GLU A 38 6.94 0.90 -21.28
C GLU A 38 6.00 0.02 -22.11
N HIS A 39 5.12 0.65 -22.87
CA HIS A 39 4.37 0.02 -23.95
C HIS A 39 4.69 0.78 -25.25
N SER A 40 5.40 0.11 -26.16
CA SER A 40 5.81 0.70 -27.44
C SER A 40 5.94 -0.36 -28.51
N GLY A 41 5.53 -0.03 -29.74
CA GLY A 41 5.61 -0.93 -30.90
C GLY A 41 4.85 -2.25 -30.73
N GLY A 42 3.77 -2.28 -29.93
CA GLY A 42 2.99 -3.50 -29.65
C GLY A 42 3.66 -4.47 -28.67
N LYS A 43 4.75 -4.05 -28.03
CA LYS A 43 5.45 -4.81 -27.00
C LYS A 43 5.26 -4.16 -25.63
N PHE A 44 5.20 -5.00 -24.60
CA PHE A 44 4.94 -4.57 -23.24
C PHE A 44 6.11 -4.93 -22.35
N TYR A 45 6.58 -3.98 -21.56
CA TYR A 45 7.73 -4.15 -20.70
C TYR A 45 7.41 -3.73 -19.28
N LEU A 46 7.86 -4.51 -18.31
CA LEU A 46 7.88 -4.10 -16.91
C LEU A 46 9.24 -3.51 -16.57
N GLY A 47 9.25 -2.46 -15.76
CA GLY A 47 10.48 -1.77 -15.40
C GLY A 47 10.95 -2.09 -14.00
N ASP A 48 12.25 -2.39 -13.90
CA ASP A 48 12.99 -2.59 -12.67
C ASP A 48 14.46 -2.12 -12.88
N SER A 49 14.87 -0.97 -12.33
CA SER A 49 16.30 -0.54 -12.16
C SER A 49 16.96 -0.29 -13.50
N GLY A 50 16.22 0.32 -14.41
CA GLY A 50 16.65 0.46 -15.80
C GLY A 50 16.64 -0.86 -16.58
N VAL A 51 16.28 -1.99 -15.97
CA VAL A 51 16.01 -3.25 -16.68
C VAL A 51 14.56 -3.28 -17.11
N LEU A 52 14.35 -3.53 -18.40
CA LEU A 52 13.03 -3.75 -18.98
C LEU A 52 12.83 -5.25 -19.24
N THR A 53 11.82 -5.83 -18.61
CA THR A 53 11.43 -7.22 -18.80
C THR A 53 10.27 -7.28 -19.79
N GLU A 54 10.47 -7.86 -20.98
CA GLU A 54 9.39 -8.05 -21.95
C GLU A 54 8.38 -9.08 -21.40
N VAL A 55 7.11 -8.69 -21.38
CA VAL A 55 6.00 -9.51 -20.89
C VAL A 55 4.85 -9.51 -21.88
N SER A 56 3.88 -10.39 -21.67
CA SER A 56 2.63 -10.33 -22.42
C SER A 56 1.79 -9.11 -22.02
N GLU A 57 0.94 -8.66 -22.95
CA GLU A 57 -0.05 -7.60 -22.72
C GLU A 57 -0.86 -7.82 -21.43
N LEU A 58 -1.32 -9.06 -21.23
CA LEU A 58 -2.11 -9.43 -20.06
C LEU A 58 -1.33 -9.22 -18.75
N VAL A 59 -0.04 -9.60 -18.72
CA VAL A 59 0.81 -9.45 -17.53
C VAL A 59 1.09 -7.97 -17.27
N TYR A 60 1.29 -7.17 -18.32
CA TYR A 60 1.47 -5.73 -18.19
C TYR A 60 0.26 -5.05 -17.56
N TYR A 61 -0.93 -5.27 -18.11
CA TYR A 61 -2.14 -4.66 -17.56
C TYR A 61 -2.49 -5.21 -16.17
N TYR A 62 -2.23 -6.50 -15.91
CA TYR A 62 -2.35 -7.05 -14.56
C TYR A 62 -1.45 -6.31 -13.57
N SER A 63 -0.16 -6.12 -13.90
CA SER A 63 0.79 -5.37 -13.07
C SER A 63 0.33 -3.92 -12.86
N TRP A 64 -0.18 -3.27 -13.91
CA TRP A 64 -0.72 -1.91 -13.85
C TRP A 64 -1.92 -1.80 -12.90
N PHE A 65 -2.92 -2.67 -13.05
CA PHE A 65 -4.09 -2.67 -12.17
C PHE A 65 -3.75 -3.07 -10.73
N HIS A 66 -2.81 -3.99 -10.55
CA HIS A 66 -2.37 -4.39 -9.21
C HIS A 66 -1.67 -3.22 -8.51
N GLY A 67 -0.77 -2.50 -9.20
CA GLY A 67 -0.14 -1.28 -8.67
C GLY A 67 -1.17 -0.20 -8.33
N LEU A 68 -2.16 0.00 -9.19
CA LEU A 68 -3.24 0.96 -8.92
C LEU A 68 -4.06 0.57 -7.70
N SER A 69 -4.34 -0.73 -7.53
CA SER A 69 -5.07 -1.24 -6.36
C SER A 69 -4.29 -1.02 -5.05
N ALA A 70 -2.96 -1.19 -5.08
CA ALA A 70 -2.09 -0.97 -3.93
C ALA A 70 -2.12 0.49 -3.49
N VAL A 71 -2.00 1.43 -4.45
CA VAL A 71 -2.11 2.87 -4.17
C VAL A 71 -3.50 3.23 -3.65
N ALA A 72 -4.56 2.72 -4.27
CA ALA A 72 -5.93 3.03 -3.87
C ALA A 72 -6.26 2.52 -2.45
N LEU A 73 -5.88 1.28 -2.13
CA LEU A 73 -6.08 0.69 -0.80
C LEU A 73 -5.25 1.39 0.28
N LEU A 74 -4.07 1.87 -0.08
CA LEU A 74 -3.25 2.67 0.82
C LEU A 74 -3.94 4.01 1.17
N LEU A 75 -4.40 4.75 0.16
CA LEU A 75 -5.10 6.03 0.38
C LEU A 75 -6.37 5.83 1.22
N LEU A 76 -7.13 4.76 0.94
CA LEU A 76 -8.31 4.40 1.72
C LEU A 76 -7.97 4.12 3.19
N MET A 77 -6.88 3.39 3.44
CA MET A 77 -6.42 3.10 4.81
C MET A 77 -6.04 4.38 5.57
N ILE A 78 -5.36 5.33 4.92
CA ILE A 78 -5.01 6.63 5.51
C ILE A 78 -6.28 7.38 5.92
N ILE A 79 -7.28 7.43 5.04
CA ILE A 79 -8.55 8.11 5.30
C ILE A 79 -9.29 7.44 6.47
N VAL A 80 -9.47 6.12 6.42
CA VAL A 80 -10.22 5.39 7.45
C VAL A 80 -9.49 5.40 8.80
N GLY A 81 -8.17 5.18 8.80
CA GLY A 81 -7.34 5.27 10.00
C GLY A 81 -7.33 6.68 10.60
N GLY A 82 -7.29 7.71 9.76
CA GLY A 82 -7.39 9.12 10.15
C GLY A 82 -8.73 9.45 10.81
N VAL A 83 -9.85 9.07 10.16
CA VAL A 83 -11.20 9.23 10.72
C VAL A 83 -11.33 8.50 12.06
N ASN A 84 -10.89 7.25 12.14
CA ASN A 84 -10.93 6.47 13.38
C ASN A 84 -10.10 7.13 14.50
N SER A 85 -8.94 7.69 14.15
CA SER A 85 -8.07 8.41 15.11
C SER A 85 -8.72 9.68 15.66
N VAL A 86 -9.39 10.47 14.81
CA VAL A 86 -10.13 11.67 15.23
C VAL A 86 -11.31 11.30 16.12
N LEU A 87 -12.11 10.30 15.73
CA LEU A 87 -13.26 9.84 16.52
C LEU A 87 -12.84 9.27 17.89
N ASN A 88 -11.69 8.61 17.96
CA ASN A 88 -11.18 8.03 19.20
C ASN A 88 -10.52 9.05 20.12
N LYS A 89 -9.98 10.16 19.59
CA LYS A 89 -9.43 11.27 20.39
C LYS A 89 -10.48 11.84 21.37
N HIS A 90 -11.73 11.99 20.93
CA HIS A 90 -12.82 12.48 21.79
C HIS A 90 -13.24 11.50 22.90
N THR A 91 -12.99 10.19 22.75
CA THR A 91 -13.24 9.22 23.84
C THR A 91 -12.07 9.04 24.80
N ARG A 92 -10.86 9.40 24.38
CA ARG A 92 -9.60 9.15 25.10
C ARG A 92 -9.46 9.94 26.41
N GLN A 93 -10.28 10.97 26.61
CA GLN A 93 -10.28 11.75 27.86
C GLN A 93 -10.87 10.99 29.06
N ARG A 94 -11.52 9.81 28.88
CA ARG A 94 -12.28 9.13 29.95
C ARG A 94 -11.79 7.75 30.41
N SER A 95 -10.71 7.18 29.84
CA SER A 95 -10.27 5.81 30.23
C SER A 95 -8.78 5.54 29.97
N ARG A 96 -8.02 5.20 31.02
CA ARG A 96 -6.61 4.75 30.98
C ARG A 96 -6.39 3.54 30.05
N HIS A 97 -7.42 2.73 29.82
CA HIS A 97 -7.36 1.53 28.96
C HIS A 97 -7.36 1.86 27.45
N SER A 98 -7.73 3.09 27.07
CA SER A 98 -7.75 3.57 25.67
C SER A 98 -6.37 3.99 25.12
N LYS A 99 -5.33 4.00 25.95
CA LYS A 99 -3.97 4.34 25.53
C LYS A 99 -3.32 3.22 24.72
N LEU A 100 -3.54 1.95 25.08
CA LEU A 100 -3.01 0.76 24.38
C LEU A 100 -3.56 0.64 22.94
N LYS A 101 -4.89 0.69 22.75
CA LYS A 101 -5.48 0.48 21.41
C LYS A 101 -5.11 1.53 20.37
N ALA A 102 -4.96 2.79 20.78
CA ALA A 102 -4.54 3.83 19.84
C ALA A 102 -3.03 4.11 19.88
N TYR A 103 -2.28 3.30 20.64
CA TYR A 103 -0.87 3.02 20.35
C TYR A 103 -0.79 1.99 19.21
N ASP A 104 -1.63 0.95 19.23
CA ASP A 104 -1.68 -0.05 18.14
C ASP A 104 -2.02 0.56 16.77
N TYR A 105 -3.01 1.46 16.68
CA TYR A 105 -3.31 2.13 15.41
C TYR A 105 -2.21 3.10 14.95
N GLY A 106 -1.51 3.75 15.89
CA GLY A 106 -0.38 4.63 15.57
C GLY A 106 0.82 3.84 15.06
N VAL A 107 1.10 2.69 15.67
CA VAL A 107 2.14 1.75 15.23
C VAL A 107 1.76 1.12 13.89
N ALA A 108 0.51 0.67 13.71
CA ALA A 108 0.03 0.11 12.43
C ALA A 108 0.11 1.14 11.30
N THR A 109 -0.31 2.39 11.56
CA THR A 109 -0.15 3.48 10.58
C THR A 109 1.32 3.76 10.32
N GLY A 110 2.17 3.76 11.35
CA GLY A 110 3.62 3.92 11.21
C GLY A 110 4.28 2.80 10.40
N VAL A 111 3.84 1.55 10.57
CA VAL A 111 4.31 0.40 9.78
C VAL A 111 3.88 0.53 8.32
N VAL A 112 2.61 0.89 8.07
CA VAL A 112 2.12 1.14 6.70
C VAL A 112 2.91 2.29 6.06
N VAL A 113 3.08 3.42 6.75
CA VAL A 113 3.87 4.55 6.27
C VAL A 113 5.33 4.14 6.05
N PHE A 114 5.92 3.31 6.91
CA PHE A 114 7.26 2.77 6.70
C PHE A 114 7.35 1.93 5.43
N PHE A 115 6.40 1.03 5.18
CA PHE A 115 6.38 0.24 3.94
C PHE A 115 6.14 1.12 2.70
N VAL A 116 5.36 2.19 2.83
CA VAL A 116 5.19 3.19 1.77
C VAL A 116 6.46 3.97 1.52
N MET A 117 7.14 4.44 2.57
CA MET A 117 8.43 5.11 2.44
C MET A 117 9.49 4.16 1.90
N LEU A 118 9.45 2.88 2.25
CA LEU A 118 10.31 1.84 1.67
C LEU A 118 10.01 1.64 0.19
N MET A 119 8.73 1.58 -0.21
CA MET A 119 8.34 1.54 -1.62
C MET A 119 8.77 2.79 -2.38
N ILE A 120 8.64 3.97 -1.78
CA ILE A 120 9.09 5.23 -2.37
C ILE A 120 10.61 5.23 -2.46
N LEU A 121 11.34 4.81 -1.42
CA LEU A 121 12.80 4.73 -1.43
C LEU A 121 13.31 3.73 -2.45
N ILE A 122 12.65 2.58 -2.60
CA ILE A 122 12.93 1.63 -3.68
C ILE A 122 12.65 2.32 -5.01
N THR A 123 11.50 2.92 -5.23
CA THR A 123 11.25 3.60 -6.53
C THR A 123 12.15 4.83 -6.78
N HIS A 124 12.63 5.54 -5.75
CA HIS A 124 13.47 6.74 -5.85
C HIS A 124 14.96 6.43 -5.95
N SER A 125 15.50 5.44 -5.23
CA SER A 125 16.89 5.00 -5.43
C SER A 125 17.11 4.35 -6.81
N TRP A 126 16.01 4.07 -7.52
CA TRP A 126 15.96 3.48 -8.86
C TRP A 126 15.79 4.55 -9.96
N LEU A 127 15.59 5.83 -9.61
CA LEU A 127 15.56 6.98 -10.52
C LEU A 127 16.94 7.68 -10.67
N TYR A 128 17.89 7.37 -9.78
CA TYR A 128 19.18 8.08 -9.68
C TYR A 128 20.41 7.16 -9.80
N ASN A 129 20.23 5.89 -10.18
CA ASN A 129 21.30 4.98 -10.63
C ASN A 129 20.96 4.51 -12.05
#